data_AF-A0A1G2QN55-F1
#
_entry.id   AF-A0A1G2QN55-F1
#
_cell.length_a   1.000
_cell.length_b   1.000
_cell.length_c   1.000
_cell.angle_alpha   90.00
_cell.angle_beta   90.00
_cell.angle_gamma   90.00
#
_symmetry.space_group_name_H-M   'P 1'
#
loop_
_entity.id
_entity.type
_entity.pdbx_description
1 polymer ?
#
loop_
_entity_poly.entity_id
_entity_poly.type
_entity_poly.pdbx_seq_one_letter_code
_entity_poly.pdbx_strand_id
1 'polypeptide(L)'
;MSNMLGIIQLLGRLPETTWGVVFDLLTKLIGEEGEKWFRELTKFLRKETCWVIGRLSNPHLRQIVTGLLRATTGQRTLAKMKNLFTGGLDSDFTNWGTNVAGPATTEAPFEVYEMIKNGTFAQIFGGFGVDLKKLCWSQDQIITFVEDHSDLLHPQEWATFFLFSVKFDEGTENEREEFFVARLDRRDDGRLEARVRRLSDDDVWSTEDRRRVVIPQRSL
;
A
#
# COMPACT_ATOMS: atom_id res chain seq x y z
N MET A 1 -16.29 11.74 -14.97
CA MET A 1 -16.24 12.76 -16.04
C MET A 1 -15.05 13.74 -15.95
N SER A 2 -14.34 13.86 -14.82
CA SER A 2 -13.24 14.83 -14.65
C SER A 2 -11.96 14.55 -15.48
N ASN A 3 -11.72 13.31 -15.94
CA ASN A 3 -10.50 12.94 -16.68
C ASN A 3 -10.50 13.35 -18.17
N MET A 4 -11.68 13.47 -18.79
CA MET A 4 -11.77 13.70 -20.24
C MET A 4 -11.45 15.16 -20.62
N LEU A 5 -11.82 16.10 -19.74
CA LEU A 5 -11.59 17.53 -19.95
C LEU A 5 -10.10 17.89 -19.90
N GLY A 6 -9.34 17.24 -19.01
CA GLY A 6 -7.89 17.42 -18.91
C GLY A 6 -7.15 16.94 -20.17
N ILE A 7 -7.58 15.83 -20.76
CA ILE A 7 -7.00 15.30 -22.01
C ILE A 7 -7.25 16.27 -23.16
N ILE A 8 -8.47 16.80 -23.29
CA ILE A 8 -8.82 17.76 -24.35
C ILE A 8 -7.98 19.05 -24.24
N GLN A 9 -7.78 19.56 -23.02
CA GLN A 9 -6.94 20.73 -22.79
C GLN A 9 -5.46 20.48 -23.11
N LEU A 10 -4.97 19.27 -22.88
CA LEU A 10 -3.59 18.90 -23.19
C LEU A 10 -3.36 18.76 -24.69
N LEU A 11 -4.31 18.11 -25.39
CA LEU A 11 -4.28 17.95 -26.84
C LEU A 11 -4.35 19.30 -27.56
N GLY A 12 -5.14 20.25 -27.06
CA GLY A 12 -5.22 21.61 -27.61
C GLY A 12 -3.93 22.44 -27.51
N ARG A 13 -2.91 21.97 -26.78
CA ARG A 13 -1.59 22.64 -26.67
C ARG A 13 -0.57 22.11 -27.68
N LEU A 14 -0.91 21.08 -28.45
CA LEU A 14 0.01 20.48 -29.42
C LEU A 14 0.11 21.35 -30.69
N PRO A 15 1.31 21.50 -31.28
CA PRO A 15 1.48 22.19 -32.55
C PRO A 15 0.64 21.53 -33.65
N GLU A 16 0.08 22.32 -34.57
CA GLU A 16 -0.85 21.82 -35.58
C GLU A 16 -0.25 20.70 -36.45
N THR A 17 1.05 20.80 -36.71
CA THR A 17 1.85 19.83 -37.47
C THR A 17 1.97 18.45 -36.81
N THR A 18 1.63 18.32 -35.53
CA THR A 18 1.72 17.05 -34.78
C THR A 18 0.41 16.27 -34.78
N TRP A 19 -0.73 16.90 -35.12
CA TRP A 19 -2.04 16.25 -35.10
C TRP A 19 -2.11 15.04 -36.03
N GLY A 20 -1.52 15.13 -37.22
CA GLY A 20 -1.51 13.99 -38.16
C GLY A 20 -0.90 12.73 -37.56
N VAL A 21 0.18 12.89 -36.79
CA VAL A 21 0.85 11.78 -36.09
C VAL A 21 0.01 11.28 -34.92
N VAL A 22 -0.61 12.19 -34.16
CA VAL A 22 -1.48 11.81 -33.03
C VAL A 22 -2.71 11.04 -33.50
N PHE A 23 -3.37 11.50 -34.57
CA PHE A 23 -4.53 10.81 -35.14
C PHE A 23 -4.15 9.44 -35.69
N ASP A 24 -3.08 9.33 -36.46
CA ASP A 24 -2.58 8.04 -36.96
C ASP A 24 -2.27 7.06 -35.82
N LEU A 25 -1.65 7.54 -34.75
CA LEU A 25 -1.38 6.74 -33.55
C LEU A 25 -2.65 6.27 -32.85
N LEU A 26 -3.62 7.16 -32.64
CA LEU A 26 -4.91 6.81 -32.01
C LEU A 26 -5.66 5.78 -32.87
N THR A 27 -5.68 5.95 -34.19
CA THR A 27 -6.29 4.99 -35.11
C THR A 27 -5.62 3.62 -35.02
N LYS A 28 -4.28 3.57 -34.96
CA LYS A 28 -3.53 2.33 -34.79
C LYS A 28 -3.76 1.65 -33.44
N LEU A 29 -3.91 2.43 -32.36
CA LEU A 29 -4.17 1.91 -31.02
C LEU A 29 -5.60 1.35 -30.87
N ILE A 30 -6.58 1.87 -31.61
CA ILE A 30 -7.98 1.41 -31.57
C ILE A 30 -8.20 0.21 -32.53
N GLY A 31 -7.32 0.00 -33.50
CA GLY A 31 -7.44 -1.08 -34.50
C GLY A 31 -7.13 -2.48 -33.95
N GLU A 32 -7.31 -3.51 -34.80
CA GLU A 32 -7.12 -4.93 -34.43
C GLU A 32 -5.69 -5.27 -33.96
N GLU A 33 -4.68 -4.52 -34.41
CA GLU A 33 -3.29 -4.63 -33.94
C GLU A 33 -2.96 -3.69 -32.76
N GLY A 34 -3.96 -3.10 -32.09
CA GLY A 34 -3.77 -2.06 -31.07
C GLY A 34 -2.78 -2.44 -29.97
N GLU A 35 -2.86 -3.68 -29.46
CA GLU A 35 -1.94 -4.22 -28.45
C GLU A 35 -0.48 -4.28 -28.91
N LYS A 36 -0.25 -4.60 -30.19
CA LYS A 36 1.09 -4.63 -30.77
C LYS A 36 1.63 -3.21 -30.94
N TRP A 37 0.80 -2.28 -31.40
CA TRP A 37 1.15 -0.86 -31.51
C TRP A 37 1.43 -0.21 -30.17
N PHE A 38 0.66 -0.54 -29.13
CA PHE A 38 0.91 -0.09 -27.77
C PHE A 38 2.29 -0.56 -27.28
N ARG A 39 2.62 -1.85 -27.47
CA ARG A 39 3.94 -2.39 -27.15
C ARG A 39 5.08 -1.72 -27.91
N GLU A 40 4.92 -1.38 -29.18
CA GLU A 40 5.96 -0.66 -29.93
C GLU A 40 6.09 0.80 -29.47
N LEU A 41 4.97 1.51 -29.26
CA LEU A 41 4.97 2.89 -28.80
C LEU A 41 5.69 3.06 -27.46
N THR A 42 5.47 2.13 -26.52
CA THR A 42 6.11 2.17 -25.20
C THR A 42 7.64 2.13 -25.24
N LYS A 43 8.25 1.68 -26.35
CA LYS A 43 9.71 1.67 -26.51
C LYS A 43 10.30 3.08 -26.77
N PHE A 44 9.50 3.99 -27.32
CA PHE A 44 9.95 5.32 -27.76
C PHE A 44 9.59 6.45 -26.77
N LEU A 45 8.61 6.23 -25.90
CA LEU A 45 8.26 7.20 -24.87
C LEU A 45 9.38 7.26 -23.81
N ARG A 46 9.70 8.49 -23.36
CA ARG A 46 10.63 8.69 -22.25
C ARG A 46 10.14 7.86 -21.07
N LYS A 47 11.01 7.01 -20.53
CA LYS A 47 10.72 6.21 -19.33
C LYS A 47 10.57 7.14 -18.12
N GLU A 48 9.42 7.78 -18.00
CA GLU A 48 8.98 8.35 -16.73
C GLU A 48 8.66 7.19 -15.78
N THR A 49 8.77 7.41 -14.47
CA THR A 49 8.62 6.37 -13.45
C THR A 49 7.27 5.63 -13.53
N CYS A 50 6.25 6.22 -14.16
CA CYS A 50 4.96 5.57 -14.44
C CYS A 50 4.99 4.51 -15.55
N TRP A 51 6.06 4.42 -16.37
CA TRP A 51 6.23 3.45 -17.45
C TRP A 51 7.08 2.23 -17.06
N VAL A 52 7.51 2.14 -15.79
CA VAL A 52 8.00 0.87 -15.26
C VAL A 52 6.78 -0.02 -15.04
N ILE A 53 6.44 -0.81 -16.06
CA ILE A 53 5.52 -1.93 -15.94
C ILE A 53 5.93 -2.72 -14.68
N GLY A 54 5.07 -2.65 -13.66
CA GLY A 54 5.08 -3.56 -12.51
C GLY A 54 5.43 -2.98 -11.12
N ARG A 55 5.80 -1.69 -10.96
CA ARG A 55 6.01 -1.12 -9.62
C ARG A 55 5.13 0.09 -9.39
N LEU A 56 4.31 0.01 -8.34
CA LEU A 56 3.49 1.12 -7.88
C LEU A 56 4.41 2.30 -7.53
N SER A 57 4.41 3.35 -8.35
CA SER A 57 5.24 4.53 -8.10
C SER A 57 4.60 5.38 -7.02
N ASN A 58 5.07 5.23 -5.78
CA ASN A 58 4.62 6.02 -4.63
C ASN A 58 5.61 7.16 -4.34
N PRO A 59 5.19 8.44 -4.38
CA PRO A 59 6.10 9.58 -4.23
C PRO A 59 6.68 9.72 -2.81
N HIS A 60 6.13 8.99 -1.83
CA HIS A 60 6.61 9.01 -0.45
C HIS A 60 7.59 7.89 -0.13
N LEU A 61 7.72 6.90 -1.01
CA LEU A 61 8.32 5.62 -0.68
C LEU A 61 9.34 5.15 -1.73
N ARG A 62 10.38 4.48 -1.25
CA ARG A 62 11.34 3.73 -2.08
C ARG A 62 11.30 2.27 -1.67
N GLN A 63 11.06 1.38 -2.63
CA GLN A 63 11.10 -0.06 -2.38
C GLN A 63 12.52 -0.49 -2.02
N ILE A 64 12.64 -1.33 -0.99
CA ILE A 64 13.93 -1.85 -0.51
C ILE A 64 14.03 -3.36 -0.60
N VAL A 65 12.94 -4.09 -0.36
CA VAL A 65 12.93 -5.56 -0.32
C VAL A 65 11.62 -6.10 -0.87
N THR A 66 11.66 -7.30 -1.45
CA THR A 66 10.50 -8.14 -1.75
C THR A 66 10.67 -9.49 -1.09
N GLY A 67 9.58 -10.14 -0.71
CA GLY A 67 9.63 -11.46 -0.13
C GLY A 67 8.31 -12.21 -0.26
N LEU A 68 8.23 -13.33 0.45
CA LEU A 68 7.08 -14.22 0.45
C LEU A 68 6.65 -14.48 1.89
N LEU A 69 5.37 -14.29 2.15
CA LEU A 69 4.76 -14.53 3.45
C LEU A 69 3.98 -15.83 3.38
N ARG A 70 4.21 -16.75 4.32
CA ARG A 70 3.51 -18.03 4.36
C ARG A 70 2.00 -17.86 4.55
N ALA A 71 1.26 -18.89 4.16
CA ALA A 71 -0.17 -19.01 4.40
C ALA A 71 -0.53 -18.88 5.89
N THR A 72 -1.72 -18.36 6.17
CA THR A 72 -2.21 -18.14 7.53
C THR A 72 -3.63 -18.67 7.73
N THR A 73 -4.04 -18.94 8.98
CA THR A 73 -5.37 -19.49 9.29
C THR A 73 -6.47 -18.41 9.39
N GLY A 74 -6.06 -17.15 9.48
CA GLY A 74 -6.90 -15.97 9.68
C GLY A 74 -7.30 -15.73 11.14
N GLN A 75 -6.99 -16.66 12.05
CA GLN A 75 -7.61 -16.68 13.39
C GLN A 75 -6.88 -15.86 14.44
N ARG A 76 -5.61 -15.48 14.19
CA ARG A 76 -4.81 -14.69 15.13
C ARG A 76 -5.09 -13.19 14.95
N THR A 77 -5.13 -12.47 16.06
CA THR A 77 -5.37 -11.02 16.10
C THR A 77 -4.31 -10.34 16.96
N LEU A 78 -3.91 -9.13 16.60
CA LEU A 78 -2.83 -8.39 17.25
C LEU A 78 -3.11 -8.19 18.75
N ALA A 79 -4.37 -7.88 19.11
CA ALA A 79 -4.85 -7.70 20.48
C ALA A 79 -4.57 -8.88 21.43
N LYS A 80 -4.33 -10.10 20.89
CA LYS A 80 -4.09 -11.31 21.67
C LYS A 80 -2.61 -11.71 21.74
N MET A 81 -1.72 -11.04 21.00
CA MET A 81 -0.32 -11.44 20.85
C MET A 81 0.62 -10.82 21.89
N LYS A 82 0.27 -10.90 23.18
CA LYS A 82 1.07 -10.31 24.27
C LYS A 82 2.50 -10.87 24.36
N ASN A 83 2.69 -12.13 24.00
CA ASN A 83 4.01 -12.77 24.01
C ASN A 83 4.91 -12.30 22.86
N LEU A 84 4.31 -11.81 21.77
CA LEU A 84 5.06 -11.28 20.63
C LEU A 84 5.40 -9.79 20.85
N PHE A 85 4.46 -9.03 21.40
CA PHE A 85 4.59 -7.59 21.65
C PHE A 85 4.88 -7.30 23.13
N THR A 86 6.02 -7.79 23.62
CA THR A 86 6.43 -7.67 25.03
C THR A 86 6.83 -6.25 25.45
N GLY A 87 7.01 -5.34 24.48
CA GLY A 87 7.30 -3.92 24.69
C GLY A 87 6.05 -3.08 24.94
N GLY A 88 4.88 -3.58 24.52
CA GLY A 88 3.59 -2.92 24.69
C GLY A 88 2.59 -3.38 23.64
N LEU A 89 1.32 -3.47 24.02
CA LEU A 89 0.24 -3.74 23.10
C LEU A 89 -0.87 -2.73 23.38
N ASP A 90 -1.16 -1.91 22.38
CA ASP A 90 -2.12 -0.84 22.47
C ASP A 90 -3.54 -1.36 22.75
N SER A 91 -4.17 -0.83 23.80
CA SER A 91 -5.53 -1.20 24.19
C SER A 91 -6.55 -0.85 23.11
N ASP A 92 -6.24 0.09 22.22
CA ASP A 92 -7.15 0.51 21.16
C ASP A 92 -7.42 -0.56 20.12
N PHE A 93 -6.56 -1.59 20.01
CA PHE A 93 -6.91 -2.77 19.23
C PHE A 93 -8.21 -3.42 19.72
N THR A 94 -8.48 -3.38 21.02
CA THR A 94 -9.72 -3.88 21.63
C THR A 94 -10.78 -2.79 21.71
N ASN A 95 -10.42 -1.59 22.21
CA ASN A 95 -11.39 -0.52 22.45
C ASN A 95 -12.10 -0.06 21.18
N TRP A 96 -11.41 -0.08 20.03
CA TRP A 96 -11.99 0.31 18.73
C TRP A 96 -12.60 -0.87 17.97
N GLY A 97 -12.76 -2.03 18.60
CA GLY A 97 -13.39 -3.19 17.98
C GLY A 97 -12.57 -3.79 16.84
N THR A 98 -11.26 -3.51 16.77
CA THR A 98 -10.41 -4.06 15.68
C THR A 98 -10.00 -5.52 15.92
N ASN A 99 -10.22 -6.08 17.11
CA ASN A 99 -9.88 -7.45 17.49
C ASN A 99 -10.77 -8.50 16.79
N VAL A 100 -10.71 -8.54 15.46
CA VAL A 100 -11.56 -9.34 14.59
C VAL A 100 -10.68 -10.29 13.79
N ALA A 101 -11.02 -11.58 13.83
CA ALA A 101 -10.35 -12.60 13.03
C ALA A 101 -10.69 -12.42 11.54
N GLY A 102 -9.74 -12.76 10.67
CA GLY A 102 -9.92 -12.74 9.23
C GLY A 102 -10.14 -14.14 8.64
N PRO A 103 -10.37 -14.22 7.33
CA PRO A 103 -10.31 -15.49 6.61
C PRO A 103 -8.88 -16.04 6.55
N ALA A 104 -8.75 -17.35 6.34
CA ALA A 104 -7.47 -17.96 6.00
C ALA A 104 -6.90 -17.33 4.72
N THR A 105 -5.58 -17.23 4.65
CA THR A 105 -4.87 -16.66 3.49
C THR A 105 -3.91 -17.68 2.92
N THR A 106 -3.75 -17.69 1.59
CA THR A 106 -2.67 -18.44 0.95
C THR A 106 -1.34 -17.72 1.16
N GLU A 107 -0.25 -18.38 0.80
CA GLU A 107 1.03 -17.72 0.66
C GLU A 107 0.91 -16.49 -0.25
N ALA A 108 1.52 -15.38 0.16
CA ALA A 108 1.35 -14.09 -0.48
C ALA A 108 2.69 -13.34 -0.57
N PRO A 109 3.06 -12.83 -1.76
CA PRO A 109 4.24 -12.00 -1.88
C PRO A 109 4.04 -10.63 -1.20
N PHE A 110 5.13 -10.06 -0.71
CA PHE A 110 5.13 -8.75 -0.05
C PHE A 110 6.24 -7.86 -0.59
N GLU A 111 6.05 -6.56 -0.39
CA GLU A 111 7.04 -5.54 -0.67
C GLU A 111 7.25 -4.68 0.58
N VAL A 112 8.52 -4.38 0.86
CA VAL A 112 8.93 -3.45 1.91
C VAL A 112 9.46 -2.19 1.27
N TYR A 113 8.94 -1.08 1.76
CA TYR A 113 9.30 0.26 1.34
C TYR A 113 9.87 1.04 2.51
N GLU A 114 10.69 2.05 2.18
CA GLU A 114 11.23 3.02 3.11
C GLU A 114 10.75 4.42 2.73
N MET A 115 10.38 5.23 3.72
CA MET A 115 9.97 6.61 3.50
C MET A 115 11.12 7.49 3.00
N ILE A 116 10.85 8.21 1.90
CA ILE A 116 11.75 9.20 1.26
C ILE A 116 11.13 10.59 1.17
N LYS A 117 9.85 10.75 1.50
CA LYS A 117 9.17 12.05 1.63
C LYS A 117 8.18 12.06 2.80
N ASN A 118 8.10 13.18 3.54
CA ASN A 118 7.16 13.35 4.64
C ASN A 118 5.73 13.11 4.14
N GLY A 119 4.88 12.51 4.97
CA GLY A 119 3.49 12.32 4.60
C GLY A 119 2.61 11.80 5.74
N THR A 120 1.31 12.03 5.59
CA THR A 120 0.29 11.40 6.44
C THR A 120 0.04 9.96 5.99
N PHE A 121 -0.66 9.16 6.78
CA PHE A 121 -1.01 7.80 6.34
C PHE A 121 -1.82 7.77 5.05
N ALA A 122 -2.78 8.70 4.89
CA ALA A 122 -3.55 8.82 3.66
C ALA A 122 -2.67 9.11 2.44
N GLN A 123 -1.62 9.92 2.57
CA GLN A 123 -0.68 10.19 1.49
C GLN A 123 0.25 9.00 1.21
N ILE A 124 0.72 8.34 2.28
CA ILE A 124 1.63 7.19 2.18
C ILE A 124 0.92 6.00 1.54
N PHE A 125 -0.27 5.60 2.01
CA PHE A 125 -0.99 4.46 1.42
C PHE A 125 -1.79 4.84 0.18
N GLY A 126 -2.32 6.05 0.09
CA GLY A 126 -3.00 6.55 -1.11
C GLY A 126 -2.06 6.80 -2.29
N GLY A 127 -0.77 7.04 -2.01
CA GLY A 127 0.26 7.32 -3.02
C GLY A 127 0.54 6.19 -4.01
N PHE A 128 0.05 4.97 -3.74
CA PHE A 128 0.18 3.85 -4.67
C PHE A 128 -0.83 3.90 -5.84
N GLY A 129 -1.87 4.74 -5.76
CA GLY A 129 -2.86 4.90 -6.84
C GLY A 129 -3.74 3.66 -7.10
N VAL A 130 -3.87 2.77 -6.11
CA VAL A 130 -4.71 1.57 -6.15
C VAL A 130 -5.78 1.61 -5.06
N ASP A 131 -6.78 0.74 -5.18
CA ASP A 131 -7.74 0.51 -4.10
C ASP A 131 -6.99 0.11 -2.81
N LEU A 132 -7.23 0.85 -1.72
CA LEU A 132 -6.63 0.63 -0.41
C LEU A 132 -6.84 -0.80 0.09
N LYS A 133 -7.95 -1.46 -0.26
CA LYS A 133 -8.20 -2.86 0.10
C LYS A 133 -7.14 -3.81 -0.47
N LYS A 134 -6.53 -3.47 -1.60
CA LYS A 134 -5.43 -4.26 -2.18
C LYS A 134 -4.14 -4.17 -1.36
N LEU A 135 -4.00 -3.11 -0.56
CA LEU A 135 -2.86 -2.88 0.33
C LEU A 135 -3.08 -3.44 1.74
N CYS A 136 -4.30 -3.87 2.07
CA CYS A 136 -4.63 -4.39 3.39
C CYS A 136 -4.06 -5.80 3.62
N TRP A 137 -3.44 -5.95 4.79
CA TRP A 137 -3.10 -7.21 5.42
C TRP A 137 -4.23 -7.69 6.34
N SER A 138 -4.31 -9.00 6.57
CA SER A 138 -4.98 -9.49 7.78
C SER A 138 -4.08 -9.33 9.00
N GLN A 139 -4.65 -9.22 10.19
CA GLN A 139 -3.84 -9.18 11.42
C GLN A 139 -2.97 -10.41 11.59
N ASP A 140 -3.49 -11.57 11.18
CA ASP A 140 -2.76 -12.83 11.19
C ASP A 140 -1.53 -12.78 10.26
N GLN A 141 -1.65 -12.16 9.08
CA GLN A 141 -0.50 -11.93 8.20
C GLN A 141 0.52 -10.95 8.79
N ILE A 142 0.08 -9.89 9.48
CA ILE A 142 1.00 -8.97 10.19
C ILE A 142 1.78 -9.74 11.26
N ILE A 143 1.10 -10.59 12.03
CA ILE A 143 1.74 -11.44 13.06
C ILE A 143 2.76 -12.39 12.42
N THR A 144 2.36 -13.09 11.35
CA THR A 144 3.27 -13.96 10.57
C THR A 144 4.48 -13.21 10.07
N PHE A 145 4.31 -11.97 9.57
CA PHE A 145 5.43 -11.16 9.08
C PHE A 145 6.42 -10.88 10.19
N VAL A 146 5.93 -10.54 11.39
CA VAL A 146 6.77 -10.29 12.56
C VAL A 146 7.51 -11.56 12.99
N GLU A 147 6.87 -12.72 12.96
CA GLU A 147 7.50 -14.00 13.34
C GLU A 147 8.60 -14.40 12.35
N ASP A 148 8.32 -14.29 11.04
CA ASP A 148 9.16 -14.87 10.00
C ASP A 148 10.21 -13.88 9.46
N HIS A 149 9.94 -12.57 9.51
CA HIS A 149 10.73 -11.51 8.86
C HIS A 149 11.00 -10.35 9.83
N SER A 150 11.23 -10.66 11.11
CA SER A 150 11.45 -9.64 12.15
C SER A 150 12.64 -8.70 11.84
N ASP A 151 13.63 -9.17 11.09
CA ASP A 151 14.80 -8.42 10.63
C ASP A 151 14.44 -7.33 9.59
N LEU A 152 13.30 -7.48 8.91
CA LEU A 152 12.76 -6.50 7.97
C LEU A 152 11.95 -5.40 8.68
N LEU A 153 11.69 -5.52 9.99
CA LEU A 153 11.23 -4.38 10.78
C LEU A 153 12.34 -3.32 10.89
N HIS A 154 11.97 -2.06 11.07
CA HIS A 154 12.97 -1.01 11.13
C HIS A 154 13.95 -1.23 12.31
N PRO A 155 15.27 -1.13 12.09
CA PRO A 155 16.27 -1.52 13.11
C PRO A 155 16.51 -0.46 14.20
N GLN A 156 16.25 0.82 13.95
CA GLN A 156 16.57 1.94 14.85
C GLN A 156 15.32 2.54 15.51
N GLU A 157 14.50 1.72 16.16
CA GLU A 157 13.32 2.15 16.95
C GLU A 157 12.18 2.83 16.17
N TRP A 158 12.38 3.15 14.90
CA TRP A 158 11.33 3.71 14.06
C TRP A 158 10.28 2.67 13.69
N ALA A 159 9.10 3.16 13.34
CA ALA A 159 7.98 2.28 13.08
C ALA A 159 8.04 1.63 11.69
N THR A 160 7.53 0.41 11.63
CA THR A 160 7.05 -0.24 10.41
C THR A 160 5.52 -0.19 10.39
N PHE A 161 4.96 0.24 9.25
CA PHE A 161 3.52 0.42 9.07
C PHE A 161 2.91 -0.69 8.21
N PHE A 162 1.75 -1.18 8.64
CA PHE A 162 0.93 -2.15 7.93
C PHE A 162 -0.51 -1.66 7.86
N LEU A 163 -1.06 -1.54 6.66
CA LEU A 163 -2.48 -1.21 6.50
C LEU A 163 -3.34 -2.45 6.71
N PHE A 164 -4.47 -2.30 7.39
CA PHE A 164 -5.52 -3.31 7.45
C PHE A 164 -6.89 -2.62 7.49
N SER A 165 -7.96 -3.37 7.23
CA SER A 165 -9.33 -2.88 7.39
C SER A 165 -10.15 -3.78 8.31
N VAL A 166 -11.18 -3.18 8.91
CA VAL A 166 -12.15 -3.87 9.76
C VAL A 166 -13.54 -3.49 9.26
N LYS A 167 -14.39 -4.51 9.09
CA LYS A 167 -15.81 -4.31 8.83
C LYS A 167 -16.57 -4.31 10.15
N PHE A 168 -17.39 -3.28 10.34
CA PHE A 168 -18.30 -3.13 11.47
C PHE A 168 -19.72 -3.39 10.98
N ASP A 169 -20.44 -4.22 11.72
CA ASP A 169 -21.87 -4.43 11.56
C ASP A 169 -22.60 -3.36 12.39
N GLU A 170 -23.20 -2.37 11.74
CA GLU A 170 -24.00 -1.32 12.39
C GLU A 170 -25.51 -1.67 12.42
N GLY A 171 -25.88 -2.93 12.18
CA GLY A 171 -27.26 -3.38 12.08
C GLY A 171 -27.78 -3.38 10.63
N THR A 172 -29.00 -3.92 10.47
CA THR A 172 -29.51 -4.76 9.37
C THR A 172 -29.23 -4.40 7.91
N GLU A 173 -28.68 -3.24 7.55
CA GLU A 173 -28.39 -2.89 6.14
C GLU A 173 -27.10 -2.07 5.90
N ASN A 174 -26.33 -1.69 6.94
CA ASN A 174 -25.14 -0.85 6.77
C ASN A 174 -23.87 -1.50 7.32
N GLU A 175 -23.10 -2.17 6.45
CA GLU A 175 -21.70 -2.51 6.75
C GLU A 175 -20.83 -1.27 6.57
N ARG A 176 -20.10 -0.88 7.62
CA ARG A 176 -19.06 0.14 7.53
C ARG A 176 -17.70 -0.53 7.52
N GLU A 177 -16.88 -0.22 6.52
CA GLU A 177 -15.47 -0.62 6.52
C GLU A 177 -14.59 0.58 6.88
N GLU A 178 -13.72 0.40 7.87
CA GLU A 178 -12.74 1.41 8.27
C GLU A 178 -11.32 0.87 8.13
N PHE A 179 -10.40 1.76 7.77
CA PHE A 179 -9.00 1.45 7.56
C PHE A 179 -8.16 1.90 8.75
N PHE A 180 -7.25 1.02 9.17
CA PHE A 180 -6.35 1.22 10.29
C PHE A 180 -4.92 0.93 9.87
N VAL A 181 -3.98 1.53 10.58
CA VAL A 181 -2.56 1.27 10.42
C VAL A 181 -2.04 0.64 11.70
N ALA A 182 -1.54 -0.59 11.58
CA ALA A 182 -0.74 -1.19 12.64
C ALA A 182 0.66 -0.59 12.55
N ARG A 183 1.07 0.05 13.65
CA ARG A 183 2.38 0.66 13.85
C ARG A 183 3.18 -0.27 14.74
N LEU A 184 4.23 -0.87 14.21
CA LEU A 184 5.13 -1.75 14.96
C LEU A 184 6.48 -1.06 15.15
N ASP A 185 6.91 -0.84 16.38
CA ASP A 185 8.22 -0.28 16.68
C ASP A 185 8.96 -1.12 17.73
N ARG A 186 10.29 -1.07 17.65
CA ARG A 186 11.19 -1.78 18.55
C ARG A 186 11.64 -0.77 19.59
N ARG A 187 11.41 -1.04 20.87
CA ARG A 187 11.87 -0.15 21.95
C ARG A 187 13.39 -0.24 22.09
N ASP A 188 13.96 0.70 22.82
CA ASP A 188 15.40 0.80 23.11
C ASP A 188 15.95 -0.47 23.79
N ASP A 189 15.09 -1.21 24.51
CA ASP A 189 15.41 -2.50 25.14
C ASP A 189 15.22 -3.72 24.23
N GLY A 190 14.98 -3.50 22.94
CA GLY A 190 14.79 -4.52 21.91
C GLY A 190 13.41 -5.16 21.88
N ARG A 191 12.53 -4.88 22.85
CA ARG A 191 11.17 -5.43 22.88
C ARG A 191 10.29 -4.79 21.81
N LEU A 192 9.39 -5.57 21.24
CA LEU A 192 8.49 -5.10 20.19
C LEU A 192 7.21 -4.52 20.79
N GLU A 193 6.80 -3.37 20.32
CA GLU A 193 5.54 -2.70 20.65
C GLU A 193 4.63 -2.64 19.42
N ALA A 194 3.33 -2.87 19.62
CA ALA A 194 2.31 -2.72 18.58
C ALA A 194 1.28 -1.67 19.00
N ARG A 195 1.07 -0.70 18.12
CA ARG A 195 0.04 0.34 18.24
C ARG A 195 -0.91 0.34 17.06
N VAL A 196 -2.11 0.88 17.25
CA VAL A 196 -3.09 1.05 16.17
C VAL A 196 -3.41 2.52 15.99
N ARG A 197 -3.53 2.95 14.73
CA ARG A 197 -3.92 4.29 14.34
C ARG A 197 -5.00 4.21 13.28
N ARG A 198 -5.86 5.22 13.18
CA ARG A 198 -6.79 5.30 12.05
C ARG A 198 -6.03 5.77 10.82
N LEU A 199 -6.44 5.31 9.64
CA LEU A 199 -5.87 5.84 8.38
C LEU A 199 -6.12 7.35 8.25
N SER A 200 -7.21 7.85 8.83
CA SER A 200 -7.61 9.26 8.81
C SER A 200 -6.80 10.15 9.75
N ASP A 201 -5.94 9.60 10.60
CA ASP A 201 -5.07 10.40 11.46
C ASP A 201 -4.16 11.29 10.58
N ASP A 202 -4.12 12.58 10.89
CA ASP A 202 -3.46 13.61 10.08
C ASP A 202 -2.02 13.90 10.53
N ASP A 203 -1.50 13.08 11.46
CA ASP A 203 -0.10 13.08 11.87
C ASP A 203 0.83 12.95 10.65
N VAL A 204 1.75 13.91 10.52
CA VAL A 204 2.76 13.90 9.47
C VAL A 204 3.99 13.13 9.94
N TRP A 205 4.32 12.06 9.24
CA TRP A 205 5.49 11.24 9.53
C TRP A 205 6.72 11.79 8.82
N SER A 206 7.78 12.06 9.59
CA SER A 206 9.06 12.58 9.09
C SER A 206 9.87 11.53 8.34
N THR A 207 10.59 11.95 7.30
CA THR A 207 11.57 11.12 6.57
C THR A 207 12.86 10.91 7.31
N GLU A 208 13.18 11.77 8.27
CA GLU A 208 14.40 11.63 9.08
C GLU A 208 14.43 10.27 9.79
N ASP A 209 13.25 9.77 10.13
CA ASP A 209 13.04 8.49 10.81
C ASP A 209 13.00 7.29 9.85
N ARG A 210 13.04 7.52 8.53
CA ARG A 210 13.10 6.48 7.47
C ARG A 210 12.18 5.28 7.71
N ARG A 211 10.96 5.55 8.18
CA ARG A 211 9.98 4.52 8.56
C ARG A 211 9.71 3.57 7.41
N ARG A 212 9.39 2.32 7.76
CA ARG A 212 9.11 1.27 6.76
C ARG A 212 7.62 1.11 6.55
N VAL A 213 7.24 0.73 5.33
CA VAL A 213 5.86 0.38 4.97
C VAL A 213 5.89 -0.98 4.31
N VAL A 214 5.02 -1.90 4.76
CA VAL A 214 4.92 -3.24 4.18
C VAL A 214 3.55 -3.38 3.54
N ILE A 215 3.52 -3.76 2.26
CA ILE A 215 2.28 -3.98 1.51
C ILE A 215 2.27 -5.35 0.84
N PRO A 216 1.09 -5.96 0.63
CA PRO A 216 0.96 -7.14 -0.21
C PRO A 216 1.31 -6.79 -1.66
N GLN A 217 2.08 -7.66 -2.32
CA GLN A 217 2.32 -7.55 -3.75
C GLN A 217 1.17 -8.23 -4.50
N ARG A 218 0.07 -7.52 -4.75
CA ARG A 218 -1.02 -8.08 -5.56
C ARG A 218 -0.77 -7.76 -7.03
N SER A 219 -0.74 -8.79 -7.87
CA SER A 219 -0.77 -8.63 -9.33
C SER A 219 -1.94 -7.71 -9.71
N LEU A 220 -1.65 -6.64 -10.45
CA LEU A 220 -2.65 -5.68 -10.94
C LEU A 220 -3.69 -6.35 -11.84
#